data_AF-A0A1F9GPQ1-F1
#
_entry.id   AF-A0A1F9GPQ1-F1
#
_cell.length_a   1.000
_cell.length_b   1.000
_cell.length_c   1.000
_cell.angle_alpha   90.00
_cell.angle_beta   90.00
_cell.angle_gamma   90.00
#
_symmetry.space_group_name_H-M   'P 1'
#
loop_
_entity.id
_entity.type
_entity.pdbx_description
1 polymer ?
#
loop_
_entity_poly.entity_id
_entity_poly.type
_entity_poly.pdbx_seq_one_letter_code
_entity_poly.pdbx_strand_id
1 'polypeptide(L)'
;MANDLTIKETCEAIQAVGFPIALQNAIIAPNNPEHGAICERFLQEAVTKQRELVSNHQPSIWSHHQIQTIADYAKKHGLSVLVLGPFAQSLSALVGQIRIGLMTYVEFKNEFSLSFALDHEVGHMRDFQFIARQYPEIEGMEEPVDHSAYVRTHRDKVMRYIEAFKKLFKKKIPKKDQNRFDALAQEIFGNPQAMDNQQVNKVANFIAELFRMGEEIRDPRKENEIFGSDIYIKVFGKEGIDQKKDRIANGGLQTPTGQKIDANMILFMATIQEAGLWEKFRKRPGFDPNSIRHINLKHVEFARICIRAAAQYFPN
;
A
#
# COMPACT_ATOMS: atom_id res chain seq x y z
N MET A 1 -17.58 -3.99 -26.54
CA MET A 1 -18.00 -5.40 -26.66
C MET A 1 -17.28 -6.33 -25.68
N ALA A 2 -15.96 -6.56 -25.76
CA ALA A 2 -15.28 -7.46 -24.79
C ALA A 2 -15.31 -6.94 -23.33
N ASN A 3 -15.20 -5.62 -23.12
CA ASN A 3 -15.23 -5.04 -21.77
C ASN A 3 -16.64 -5.01 -21.14
N ASP A 4 -17.69 -4.89 -21.95
CA ASP A 4 -19.06 -4.71 -21.45
C ASP A 4 -19.58 -6.00 -20.79
N LEU A 5 -19.18 -7.16 -21.34
CA LEU A 5 -19.44 -8.47 -20.74
C LEU A 5 -18.72 -8.63 -19.40
N THR A 6 -17.45 -8.24 -19.33
CA THR A 6 -16.66 -8.33 -18.09
C THR A 6 -17.18 -7.38 -17.00
N ILE A 7 -17.66 -6.19 -17.37
CA ILE A 7 -18.30 -5.25 -16.43
C ILE A 7 -19.53 -5.89 -15.79
N LYS A 8 -20.43 -6.44 -16.61
CA LYS A 8 -21.65 -7.10 -16.14
C LYS A 8 -21.34 -8.27 -15.22
N GLU A 9 -20.43 -9.16 -15.64
CA GLU A 9 -20.01 -10.33 -14.86
C GLU A 9 -19.41 -9.93 -13.49
N THR A 10 -18.61 -8.86 -13.46
CA THR A 10 -18.02 -8.34 -12.22
C THR A 10 -19.10 -7.83 -11.28
N CYS A 11 -20.05 -7.05 -11.79
CA CYS A 11 -21.14 -6.51 -10.98
C CYS A 11 -22.11 -7.58 -10.48
N GLU A 12 -22.41 -8.59 -11.31
CA GLU A 12 -23.15 -9.79 -10.90
C GLU A 12 -22.42 -10.55 -9.79
N ALA A 13 -21.10 -10.72 -9.90
CA ALA A 13 -20.29 -11.37 -8.87
C ALA A 13 -20.33 -10.57 -7.55
N ILE A 14 -20.12 -9.26 -7.60
CA ILE A 14 -20.20 -8.34 -6.44
C ILE A 14 -21.57 -8.45 -5.75
N GLN A 15 -22.65 -8.45 -6.53
CA GLN A 15 -24.01 -8.59 -6.00
C GLN A 15 -24.23 -9.98 -5.38
N ALA A 16 -23.79 -11.05 -6.05
CA ALA A 16 -23.96 -12.42 -5.61
C ALA A 16 -23.24 -12.72 -4.28
N VAL A 17 -22.04 -12.17 -4.09
CA VAL A 17 -21.30 -12.31 -2.81
C VAL A 17 -21.80 -11.33 -1.74
N GLY A 18 -22.75 -10.45 -2.06
CA GLY A 18 -23.41 -9.58 -1.12
C GLY A 18 -22.61 -8.34 -0.72
N PHE A 19 -21.78 -7.80 -1.61
CA PHE A 19 -21.00 -6.60 -1.30
C PHE A 19 -21.82 -5.32 -1.52
N PRO A 20 -21.96 -4.45 -0.49
CA PRO A 20 -22.56 -3.12 -0.65
C PRO A 20 -21.64 -2.17 -1.40
N ILE A 21 -22.22 -1.14 -2.03
CA ILE A 21 -21.48 -0.10 -2.77
C ILE A 21 -21.60 1.24 -2.03
N ALA A 22 -20.46 1.81 -1.64
CA ALA A 22 -20.34 3.14 -1.07
C ALA A 22 -20.28 4.22 -2.16
N LEU A 23 -21.23 5.14 -2.05
CA LEU A 23 -21.30 6.39 -2.79
C LEU A 23 -20.89 7.52 -1.85
N GLN A 24 -20.61 8.71 -2.40
CA GLN A 24 -20.17 9.86 -1.60
C GLN A 24 -21.07 10.15 -0.39
N ASN A 25 -22.38 9.88 -0.50
CA ASN A 25 -23.37 10.19 0.54
C ASN A 25 -24.33 9.02 0.87
N ALA A 26 -24.07 7.80 0.39
CA ALA A 26 -25.00 6.68 0.58
C ALA A 26 -24.29 5.32 0.48
N ILE A 27 -24.87 4.29 1.09
CA ILE A 27 -24.46 2.89 0.90
C ILE A 27 -25.61 2.16 0.23
N ILE A 28 -25.35 1.58 -0.94
CA ILE A 28 -26.32 0.78 -1.69
C ILE A 28 -26.18 -0.68 -1.27
N ALA A 29 -27.23 -1.22 -0.66
CA ALA A 29 -27.27 -2.60 -0.23
C ALA A 29 -27.35 -3.57 -1.44
N PRO A 30 -26.84 -4.81 -1.34
CA PRO A 30 -26.83 -5.79 -2.43
C PRO A 30 -28.22 -6.19 -2.94
N ASN A 31 -29.23 -6.11 -2.06
CA ASN A 31 -30.63 -6.42 -2.36
C ASN A 31 -31.40 -5.22 -2.95
N ASN A 32 -30.75 -4.07 -3.12
CA ASN A 32 -31.37 -2.93 -3.79
C ASN A 32 -31.60 -3.28 -5.28
N PRO A 33 -32.81 -3.06 -5.83
CA PRO A 33 -33.11 -3.36 -7.24
C PRO A 33 -32.20 -2.66 -8.24
N GLU A 34 -31.62 -1.51 -7.87
CA GLU A 34 -30.72 -0.71 -8.71
C GLU A 34 -29.23 -1.07 -8.53
N HIS A 35 -28.88 -2.00 -7.63
CA HIS A 35 -27.47 -2.31 -7.30
C HIS A 35 -26.64 -2.64 -8.54
N GLY A 36 -27.10 -3.58 -9.38
CA GLY A 36 -26.40 -3.97 -10.61
C GLY A 36 -26.21 -2.81 -11.58
N ALA A 37 -27.30 -2.06 -11.87
CA ALA A 37 -27.24 -0.91 -12.78
C ALA A 37 -26.32 0.21 -12.27
N ILE A 38 -26.30 0.46 -10.96
CA ILE A 38 -25.41 1.43 -10.31
C ILE A 38 -23.96 0.97 -10.42
N CYS A 39 -23.68 -0.32 -10.14
CA CYS A 39 -22.37 -0.91 -10.26
C CYS A 39 -21.81 -0.77 -11.69
N GLU A 40 -22.59 -1.19 -12.68
CA GLU A 40 -22.17 -1.18 -14.10
C GLU A 40 -21.85 0.24 -14.55
N ARG A 41 -22.71 1.21 -14.24
CA ARG A 41 -22.49 2.62 -14.56
C ARG A 41 -21.18 3.13 -13.96
N PHE A 42 -20.92 2.87 -12.67
CA PHE A 42 -19.72 3.38 -12.02
C PHE A 42 -18.43 2.69 -12.47
N LEU A 43 -18.49 1.40 -12.74
CA LEU A 43 -17.33 0.71 -13.30
C LEU A 43 -17.03 1.22 -14.72
N GLN A 44 -18.07 1.47 -15.53
CA GLN A 44 -17.91 2.09 -16.85
C GLN A 44 -17.28 3.48 -16.77
N GLU A 45 -17.73 4.33 -15.84
CA GLU A 45 -17.13 5.65 -15.60
C GLU A 45 -15.67 5.56 -15.17
N ALA A 46 -15.33 4.62 -14.28
CA ALA A 46 -13.96 4.40 -13.83
C ALA A 46 -13.05 3.95 -14.98
N VAL A 47 -13.52 3.02 -15.82
CA VAL A 47 -12.84 2.55 -17.04
C VAL A 47 -12.59 3.70 -18.01
N THR A 48 -13.60 4.53 -18.27
CA THR A 48 -13.47 5.68 -19.18
C THR A 48 -12.43 6.67 -18.65
N LYS A 49 -12.54 7.08 -17.38
CA LYS A 49 -11.58 8.02 -16.76
C LYS A 49 -10.16 7.48 -16.75
N GLN A 50 -9.96 6.19 -16.49
CA GLN A 50 -8.62 5.61 -16.52
C GLN A 50 -7.99 5.69 -17.91
N ARG A 51 -8.78 5.42 -18.96
CA ARG A 51 -8.30 5.55 -20.36
C ARG A 51 -7.92 6.98 -20.72
N GLU A 52 -8.65 7.97 -20.18
CA GLU A 52 -8.35 9.39 -20.37
C GLU A 52 -7.06 9.81 -19.65
N LEU A 53 -6.85 9.32 -18.43
CA LEU A 53 -5.69 9.70 -17.60
C LEU A 53 -4.41 8.94 -17.95
N VAL A 54 -4.51 7.69 -18.38
CA VAL A 54 -3.36 6.81 -18.65
C VAL A 54 -3.59 6.05 -19.96
N SER A 55 -3.31 6.71 -21.09
CA SER A 55 -3.57 6.19 -22.44
C SER A 55 -2.96 4.82 -22.74
N ASN A 56 -1.92 4.42 -21.99
CA ASN A 56 -1.15 3.20 -22.22
C ASN A 56 -1.44 2.07 -21.21
N HIS A 57 -2.32 2.27 -20.23
CA HIS A 57 -2.71 1.20 -19.29
C HIS A 57 -4.13 0.71 -19.58
N GLN A 58 -4.28 -0.60 -19.75
CA GLN A 58 -5.59 -1.21 -19.73
C GLN A 58 -6.10 -1.29 -18.28
N PRO A 59 -7.36 -0.90 -18.02
CA PRO A 59 -7.99 -1.14 -16.72
C PRO A 59 -7.96 -2.63 -16.38
N SER A 60 -7.56 -2.98 -15.15
CA SER A 60 -7.76 -4.32 -14.63
C SER A 60 -9.05 -4.34 -13.81
N ILE A 61 -10.09 -4.93 -14.38
CA ILE A 61 -11.38 -5.16 -13.72
C ILE A 61 -11.27 -6.44 -12.90
N TRP A 62 -11.84 -6.45 -11.70
CA TRP A 62 -11.87 -7.64 -10.86
C TRP A 62 -12.64 -8.78 -11.54
N SER A 63 -12.03 -9.94 -11.72
CA SER A 63 -12.76 -11.10 -12.22
C SER A 63 -13.72 -11.65 -11.16
N HIS A 64 -14.74 -12.40 -11.60
CA HIS A 64 -15.65 -13.13 -10.70
C HIS A 64 -14.87 -13.92 -9.62
N HIS A 65 -13.82 -14.61 -10.05
CA HIS A 65 -12.97 -15.42 -9.18
C HIS A 65 -12.24 -14.59 -8.11
N GLN A 66 -11.73 -13.41 -8.49
CA GLN A 66 -11.09 -12.50 -7.54
C GLN A 66 -12.09 -11.94 -6.53
N ILE A 67 -13.31 -11.60 -6.96
CA ILE A 67 -14.40 -11.19 -6.06
C ILE A 67 -14.74 -12.31 -5.06
N GLN A 68 -14.84 -13.56 -5.53
CA GLN A 68 -15.08 -14.72 -4.68
C GLN A 68 -13.92 -14.92 -3.68
N THR A 69 -12.67 -14.79 -4.12
CA THR A 69 -11.49 -14.86 -3.25
C THR A 69 -11.55 -13.83 -2.13
N ILE A 70 -11.93 -12.57 -2.45
CA ILE A 70 -12.09 -11.50 -1.46
C ILE A 70 -13.21 -11.85 -0.47
N ALA A 71 -14.34 -12.38 -0.97
CA ALA A 71 -15.48 -12.76 -0.13
C ALA A 71 -15.13 -13.88 0.85
N ASP A 72 -14.46 -14.92 0.37
CA ASP A 72 -14.03 -16.05 1.19
C ASP A 72 -12.99 -15.63 2.23
N TYR A 73 -12.04 -14.78 1.84
CA TYR A 73 -11.08 -14.18 2.76
C TYR A 73 -11.80 -13.36 3.85
N ALA A 74 -12.70 -12.45 3.45
CA ALA A 74 -13.44 -11.60 4.39
C ALA A 74 -14.24 -12.44 5.39
N LYS A 75 -14.96 -13.46 4.90
CA LYS A 75 -15.72 -14.40 5.73
C LYS A 75 -14.82 -15.15 6.71
N LYS A 76 -13.68 -15.68 6.24
CA LYS A 76 -12.72 -16.41 7.08
C LYS A 76 -12.18 -15.54 8.22
N HIS A 77 -11.95 -14.26 7.96
CA HIS A 77 -11.35 -13.33 8.92
C HIS A 77 -12.39 -12.49 9.69
N GLY A 78 -13.69 -12.73 9.49
CA GLY A 78 -14.76 -11.99 10.16
C GLY A 78 -14.81 -10.51 9.79
N LEU A 79 -14.41 -10.16 8.56
CA LEU A 79 -14.36 -8.80 8.05
C LEU A 79 -15.57 -8.53 7.15
N SER A 80 -16.03 -7.28 7.14
CA SER A 80 -16.98 -6.82 6.11
C SER A 80 -16.24 -6.38 4.85
N VAL A 81 -16.92 -6.33 3.72
CA VAL A 81 -16.38 -5.77 2.47
C VAL A 81 -17.24 -4.60 2.02
N LEU A 82 -16.61 -3.53 1.54
CA LEU A 82 -17.28 -2.36 0.97
C LEU A 82 -16.67 -2.04 -0.38
N VAL A 83 -17.50 -2.01 -1.43
CA VAL A 83 -17.08 -1.55 -2.74
C VAL A 83 -17.15 -0.03 -2.76
N LEU A 84 -16.05 0.62 -3.12
CA LEU A 84 -15.98 2.06 -3.27
C LEU A 84 -16.37 2.45 -4.70
N GLY A 85 -17.19 3.50 -4.84
CA GLY A 85 -17.66 4.03 -6.14
C GLY A 85 -16.55 4.52 -7.09
N PRO A 86 -16.88 5.32 -8.13
CA PRO A 86 -16.16 5.40 -9.42
C PRO A 86 -14.74 6.02 -9.43
N PHE A 87 -14.06 6.10 -8.29
CA PHE A 87 -12.73 6.70 -8.15
C PHE A 87 -11.76 5.90 -7.28
N ALA A 88 -12.21 4.77 -6.72
CA ALA A 88 -11.32 3.92 -5.95
C ALA A 88 -10.66 2.91 -6.88
N GLN A 89 -9.36 3.07 -7.09
CA GLN A 89 -8.46 2.02 -7.56
C GLN A 89 -7.67 1.56 -6.35
N SER A 90 -8.34 0.88 -5.43
CA SER A 90 -7.76 0.57 -4.13
C SER A 90 -8.14 -0.83 -3.71
N LEU A 91 -7.16 -1.56 -3.22
CA LEU A 91 -7.38 -2.58 -2.21
C LEU A 91 -6.85 -1.94 -0.92
N SER A 92 -7.69 -1.83 0.11
CA SER A 92 -7.28 -1.31 1.41
C SER A 92 -8.10 -1.98 2.50
N ALA A 93 -7.66 -1.88 3.75
CA ALA A 93 -8.45 -2.32 4.88
C ALA A 93 -8.47 -1.24 5.96
N LEU A 94 -9.63 -1.02 6.56
CA LEU A 94 -9.84 -0.08 7.64
C LEU A 94 -10.85 -0.64 8.64
N VAL A 95 -10.49 -0.68 9.91
CA VAL A 95 -11.36 -1.03 11.06
C VAL A 95 -12.41 -2.11 10.74
N GLY A 96 -11.97 -3.36 10.59
CA GLY A 96 -12.88 -4.51 10.40
C GLY A 96 -13.55 -4.58 9.02
N GLN A 97 -13.10 -3.77 8.06
CA GLN A 97 -13.64 -3.69 6.73
C GLN A 97 -12.53 -3.71 5.67
N ILE A 98 -12.68 -4.56 4.66
CA ILE A 98 -11.91 -4.49 3.41
C ILE A 98 -12.64 -3.54 2.47
N ARG A 99 -11.91 -2.59 1.89
CA ARG A 99 -12.46 -1.59 0.96
C ARG A 99 -11.83 -1.83 -0.40
N ILE A 100 -12.66 -2.22 -1.36
CA ILE A 100 -12.22 -2.50 -2.73
C ILE A 100 -12.77 -1.47 -3.69
N GLY A 101 -11.93 -0.99 -4.58
CA GLY A 101 -12.36 -0.28 -5.78
C GLY A 101 -13.15 -1.17 -6.72
N LEU A 102 -13.86 -0.59 -7.68
CA LEU A 102 -14.45 -1.35 -8.78
C LEU A 102 -13.40 -1.91 -9.75
N MET A 103 -12.16 -1.41 -9.67
CA MET A 103 -11.01 -1.82 -10.47
C MET A 103 -9.70 -1.73 -9.67
N THR A 104 -8.63 -2.29 -10.23
CA THR A 104 -7.28 -2.31 -9.65
C THR A 104 -6.21 -1.88 -10.68
N TYR A 105 -5.12 -1.31 -10.18
CA TYR A 105 -3.89 -1.08 -10.97
C TYR A 105 -2.99 -2.31 -11.06
N VAL A 106 -3.17 -3.25 -10.13
CA VAL A 106 -2.36 -4.46 -10.03
C VAL A 106 -3.16 -5.62 -10.59
N GLU A 107 -2.59 -6.28 -11.60
CA GLU A 107 -3.14 -7.52 -12.13
C GLU A 107 -2.73 -8.69 -11.21
N PHE A 108 -3.70 -9.26 -10.51
CA PHE A 108 -3.48 -10.44 -9.67
C PHE A 108 -3.65 -11.71 -10.51
N LYS A 109 -2.52 -12.34 -10.86
CA LYS A 109 -2.49 -13.52 -11.73
C LYS A 109 -3.02 -14.81 -11.09
N ASN A 110 -3.14 -14.86 -9.76
CA ASN A 110 -3.62 -16.02 -9.01
C ASN A 110 -4.15 -15.63 -7.61
N GLU A 111 -4.87 -16.56 -6.96
CA GLU A 111 -5.44 -16.37 -5.61
C GLU A 111 -4.40 -16.07 -4.54
N PHE A 112 -3.22 -16.67 -4.68
CA PHE A 112 -2.14 -16.52 -3.73
C PHE A 112 -1.67 -15.07 -3.66
N SER A 113 -1.45 -14.42 -4.80
CA SER A 113 -1.06 -13.01 -4.86
C SER A 113 -2.14 -12.08 -4.29
N LEU A 114 -3.42 -12.37 -4.56
CA LEU A 114 -4.53 -11.58 -4.02
C LEU A 114 -4.68 -11.77 -2.51
N SER A 115 -4.58 -13.01 -2.01
CA SER A 115 -4.66 -13.32 -0.58
C SER A 115 -3.50 -12.69 0.20
N PHE A 116 -2.30 -12.68 -0.38
CA PHE A 116 -1.15 -11.99 0.24
C PHE A 116 -1.36 -10.48 0.28
N ALA A 117 -1.90 -9.88 -0.79
CA ALA A 117 -2.24 -8.46 -0.79
C ALA A 117 -3.35 -8.12 0.23
N LEU A 118 -4.34 -8.99 0.40
CA LEU A 118 -5.35 -8.85 1.45
C LEU A 118 -4.73 -8.93 2.85
N ASP A 119 -3.82 -9.88 3.09
CA ASP A 119 -3.09 -9.99 4.35
C ASP A 119 -2.22 -8.76 4.65
N HIS A 120 -1.65 -8.14 3.61
CA HIS A 120 -0.90 -6.88 3.70
C HIS A 120 -1.81 -5.73 4.15
N GLU A 121 -2.91 -5.48 3.46
CA GLU A 121 -3.85 -4.42 3.83
C GLU A 121 -4.45 -4.64 5.22
N VAL A 122 -4.85 -5.88 5.54
CA VAL A 122 -5.36 -6.21 6.87
C VAL A 122 -4.26 -6.09 7.93
N GLY A 123 -3.01 -6.31 7.54
CA GLY A 123 -1.81 -6.04 8.33
C GLY A 123 -1.73 -4.59 8.79
N HIS A 124 -2.00 -3.62 7.92
CA HIS A 124 -2.02 -2.20 8.32
C HIS A 124 -3.02 -1.90 9.45
N MET A 125 -4.21 -2.52 9.43
CA MET A 125 -5.17 -2.40 10.54
C MET A 125 -4.60 -2.96 11.84
N ARG A 126 -3.91 -4.10 11.79
CA ARG A 126 -3.28 -4.72 12.96
C ARG A 126 -2.12 -3.87 13.47
N ASP A 127 -1.32 -3.31 12.56
CA ASP A 127 -0.19 -2.44 12.88
C ASP A 127 -0.68 -1.18 13.58
N PHE A 128 -1.73 -0.55 13.06
CA PHE A 128 -2.36 0.61 13.68
C PHE A 128 -2.86 0.30 15.10
N GLN A 129 -3.61 -0.81 15.28
CA GLN A 129 -4.07 -1.25 16.59
C GLN A 129 -2.91 -1.57 17.55
N PHE A 130 -1.84 -2.16 17.03
CA PHE A 130 -0.64 -2.47 17.82
C PHE A 130 -0.01 -1.19 18.37
N ILE A 131 0.22 -0.18 17.52
CA ILE A 131 0.84 1.07 17.96
C ILE A 131 -0.09 1.77 18.94
N ALA A 132 -1.42 1.79 18.69
CA ALA A 132 -2.39 2.43 19.58
C ALA A 132 -2.36 1.87 21.00
N ARG A 133 -2.11 0.55 21.15
CA ARG A 133 -1.91 -0.09 22.47
C ARG A 133 -0.58 0.30 23.13
N GLN A 134 0.44 0.63 22.35
CA GLN A 134 1.76 1.02 22.86
C GLN A 134 1.85 2.52 23.20
N TYR A 135 1.04 3.35 22.54
CA TYR A 135 1.07 4.82 22.65
C TYR A 135 -0.36 5.35 22.78
N PRO A 136 -0.83 5.63 24.01
CA PRO A 136 -2.19 6.14 24.23
C PRO A 136 -2.49 7.45 23.49
N GLU A 137 -1.48 8.25 23.15
CA GLU A 137 -1.66 9.52 22.43
C GLU A 137 -2.20 9.39 21.00
N ILE A 138 -2.20 8.17 20.45
CA ILE A 138 -2.77 7.83 19.14
C ILE A 138 -4.01 6.92 19.26
N GLU A 139 -4.43 6.57 20.48
CA GLU A 139 -5.66 5.82 20.72
C GLU A 139 -6.88 6.62 20.21
N GLY A 140 -7.79 5.94 19.51
CA GLY A 140 -8.98 6.59 18.92
C GLY A 140 -8.67 7.51 17.74
N MET A 141 -7.44 7.55 17.23
CA MET A 141 -7.19 8.11 15.92
C MET A 141 -7.78 7.19 14.85
N GLU A 142 -8.35 7.77 13.79
CA GLU A 142 -8.57 7.03 12.55
C GLU A 142 -7.23 6.93 11.83
N GLU A 143 -6.96 5.76 11.23
CA GLU A 143 -5.80 5.56 10.37
C GLU A 143 -5.78 6.69 9.31
N PRO A 144 -4.62 7.33 9.06
CA PRO A 144 -4.53 8.39 8.07
C PRO A 144 -4.90 7.83 6.69
N VAL A 145 -6.16 7.98 6.28
CA VAL A 145 -6.60 7.63 4.92
C VAL A 145 -5.87 8.56 3.96
N ASP A 146 -5.44 8.03 2.81
CA ASP A 146 -4.59 8.66 1.78
C ASP A 146 -5.23 9.89 1.09
N HIS A 147 -5.57 10.89 1.89
CA HIS A 147 -6.28 12.09 1.51
C HIS A 147 -5.61 13.26 2.20
N SER A 148 -4.94 14.10 1.40
CA SER A 148 -4.36 15.37 1.85
C SER A 148 -5.37 16.26 2.60
N ALA A 149 -6.66 16.09 2.33
CA ALA A 149 -7.75 16.74 3.06
C ALA A 149 -7.87 16.29 4.53
N TYR A 150 -7.64 15.01 4.83
CA TYR A 150 -7.62 14.48 6.20
C TYR A 150 -6.42 15.02 6.98
N VAL A 151 -5.23 15.05 6.36
CA VAL A 151 -4.02 15.59 7.00
C VAL A 151 -4.17 17.09 7.28
N ARG A 152 -4.84 17.84 6.42
CA ARG A 152 -5.11 19.26 6.65
C ARG A 152 -5.89 19.51 7.94
N THR A 153 -6.85 18.63 8.28
CA THR A 153 -7.69 18.76 9.48
C THR A 153 -7.11 18.05 10.69
N HIS A 154 -6.24 17.05 10.49
CA HIS A 154 -5.74 16.17 11.54
C HIS A 154 -4.21 16.11 11.61
N ARG A 155 -3.53 17.16 11.17
CA ARG A 155 -2.06 17.21 11.06
C ARG A 155 -1.36 16.78 12.35
N ASP A 156 -1.77 17.33 13.49
CA ASP A 156 -1.17 17.01 14.79
C ASP A 156 -1.28 15.53 15.15
N LYS A 157 -2.41 14.89 14.79
CA LYS A 157 -2.62 13.46 14.97
C LYS A 157 -1.63 12.67 14.10
N VAL A 158 -1.53 12.99 12.81
CA VAL A 158 -0.59 12.34 11.89
C VAL A 158 0.87 12.51 12.35
N MET A 159 1.23 13.66 12.90
CA MET A 159 2.56 13.90 13.47
C MET A 159 2.83 13.00 14.68
N ARG A 160 1.87 12.82 15.59
CA ARG A 160 1.99 11.88 16.72
C ARG A 160 2.14 10.45 16.23
N TYR A 161 1.44 10.07 15.18
CA TYR A 161 1.55 8.76 14.54
C TYR A 161 2.96 8.50 13.99
N ILE A 162 3.53 9.45 13.24
CA ILE A 162 4.91 9.38 12.74
C ILE A 162 5.91 9.21 13.91
N GLU A 163 5.76 10.00 14.97
CA GLU A 163 6.65 9.92 16.14
C GLU A 163 6.47 8.60 16.93
N ALA A 164 5.25 8.08 17.05
CA ALA A 164 4.99 6.79 17.70
C ALA A 164 5.72 5.64 16.99
N PHE A 165 5.68 5.59 15.65
CA PHE A 165 6.46 4.62 14.89
C PHE A 165 7.97 4.79 15.05
N LYS A 166 8.48 6.02 14.98
CA LYS A 166 9.91 6.28 15.19
C LYS A 166 10.37 5.78 16.56
N LYS A 167 9.57 6.02 17.61
CA LYS A 167 9.82 5.48 18.95
C LYS A 167 9.78 3.95 18.97
N LEU A 168 8.82 3.32 18.28
CA LEU A 168 8.75 1.84 18.16
C LEU A 168 9.98 1.24 17.52
N PHE A 169 10.42 1.77 16.37
CA PHE A 169 11.64 1.27 15.73
C PHE A 169 12.82 1.42 16.68
N LYS A 170 13.02 2.61 17.24
CA LYS A 170 14.14 2.91 18.15
C LYS A 170 14.21 1.97 19.35
N LYS A 171 13.07 1.57 19.92
CA LYS A 171 12.99 0.62 21.05
C LYS A 171 13.59 -0.77 20.73
N LYS A 172 13.57 -1.19 19.45
CA LYS A 172 14.14 -2.48 18.99
C LYS A 172 15.51 -2.33 18.32
N ILE A 173 16.00 -1.11 18.17
CA ILE A 173 17.35 -0.83 17.64
C ILE A 173 18.36 -0.88 18.80
N PRO A 174 19.48 -1.62 18.67
CA PRO A 174 20.54 -1.64 19.68
C PRO A 174 21.03 -0.23 20.02
N LYS A 175 21.32 0.04 21.30
CA LYS A 175 21.71 1.39 21.78
C LYS A 175 22.82 2.05 20.95
N LYS A 176 23.83 1.27 20.53
CA LYS A 176 24.95 1.74 19.70
C LYS A 176 24.52 2.29 18.31
N ASP A 177 23.38 1.81 17.79
CA ASP A 177 22.89 2.14 16.45
C ASP A 177 21.76 3.20 16.49
N GLN A 178 21.27 3.58 17.68
CA GLN A 178 20.17 4.53 17.83
C GLN A 178 20.54 5.94 17.32
N ASN A 179 21.77 6.40 17.59
CA ASN A 179 22.23 7.70 17.07
C ASN A 179 22.33 7.69 15.53
N ARG A 180 22.71 6.54 14.95
CA ARG A 180 22.76 6.37 13.50
C ARG A 180 21.36 6.42 12.89
N PHE A 181 20.40 5.76 13.52
CA PHE A 181 18.98 5.84 13.15
C PHE A 181 18.44 7.28 13.20
N ASP A 182 18.68 8.01 14.29
CA ASP A 182 18.22 9.39 14.43
C ASP A 182 18.83 10.30 13.35
N ALA A 183 20.14 10.15 13.08
CA ALA A 183 20.82 10.93 12.04
C ALA A 183 20.25 10.65 10.65
N LEU A 184 19.97 9.38 10.33
CA LEU A 184 19.36 8.98 9.06
C LEU A 184 17.92 9.51 8.93
N ALA A 185 17.12 9.41 10.00
CA ALA A 185 15.76 9.96 10.03
C ALA A 185 15.78 11.48 9.79
N GLN A 186 16.72 12.19 10.42
CA GLN A 186 16.89 13.63 10.22
C GLN A 186 17.37 13.97 8.81
N GLU A 187 18.22 13.15 8.17
CA GLU A 187 18.65 13.33 6.79
C GLU A 187 17.48 13.17 5.79
N ILE A 188 16.63 12.16 6.00
CA ILE A 188 15.54 11.81 5.08
C ILE A 188 14.32 12.71 5.26
N PHE A 189 13.89 12.93 6.50
CA PHE A 189 12.66 13.66 6.81
C PHE A 189 12.95 15.08 7.31
N GLY A 190 14.05 15.30 8.03
CA GLY A 190 14.27 16.54 8.77
C GLY A 190 13.17 16.83 9.78
N ASN A 191 12.70 18.07 9.85
CA ASN A 191 11.62 18.48 10.76
C ASN A 191 10.26 18.34 10.06
N PRO A 192 9.42 17.33 10.40
CA PRO A 192 8.16 17.15 9.71
C PRO A 192 7.13 18.25 10.04
N GLN A 193 7.36 19.07 11.08
CA GLN A 193 6.52 20.25 11.34
C GLN A 193 6.65 21.31 10.23
N ALA A 194 7.80 21.38 9.56
CA ALA A 194 8.05 22.34 8.48
C ALA A 194 7.58 21.85 7.09
N MET A 195 7.07 20.62 6.99
CA MET A 195 6.59 20.04 5.73
C MET A 195 5.19 20.52 5.37
N ASP A 196 4.83 20.54 4.08
CA ASP A 196 3.43 20.65 3.68
C ASP A 196 2.61 19.38 4.07
N ASN A 197 1.28 19.44 3.94
CA ASN A 197 0.42 18.32 4.31
C ASN A 197 0.61 17.08 3.44
N GLN A 198 1.00 17.25 2.17
CA GLN A 198 1.23 16.12 1.27
C GLN A 198 2.49 15.36 1.67
N GLN A 199 3.58 16.08 2.00
CA GLN A 199 4.82 15.48 2.47
C GLN A 199 4.64 14.77 3.81
N VAL A 200 3.89 15.35 4.76
CA VAL A 200 3.57 14.66 6.03
C VAL A 200 2.82 13.35 5.79
N ASN A 201 1.82 13.34 4.90
CA ASN A 201 1.10 12.11 4.53
C ASN A 201 2.05 11.05 3.94
N LYS A 202 2.92 11.46 3.01
CA LYS A 202 3.89 10.56 2.38
C LYS A 202 4.87 9.96 3.39
N VAL A 203 5.30 10.74 4.39
CA VAL A 203 6.15 10.24 5.48
C VAL A 203 5.41 9.22 6.35
N ALA A 204 4.17 9.52 6.73
CA ALA A 204 3.34 8.61 7.51
C ALA A 204 3.14 7.26 6.80
N ASN A 205 2.77 7.29 5.51
CA ASN A 205 2.58 6.09 4.71
C ASN A 205 3.90 5.30 4.59
N PHE A 206 5.01 5.97 4.23
CA PHE A 206 6.30 5.31 4.10
C PHE A 206 6.76 4.64 5.40
N ILE A 207 6.55 5.28 6.54
CA ILE A 207 6.90 4.72 7.85
C ILE A 207 5.99 3.54 8.23
N ALA A 208 4.70 3.62 7.93
CA ALA A 208 3.75 2.52 8.14
C ALA A 208 4.13 1.30 7.29
N GLU A 209 4.48 1.51 6.03
CA GLU A 209 5.00 0.48 5.12
C GLU A 209 6.27 -0.19 5.66
N LEU A 210 7.22 0.58 6.18
CA LEU A 210 8.44 0.01 6.79
C LEU A 210 8.13 -0.91 7.97
N PHE A 211 7.09 -0.59 8.74
CA PHE A 211 6.66 -1.44 9.85
C PHE A 211 5.96 -2.72 9.36
N ARG A 212 5.03 -2.57 8.40
CA ARG A 212 4.32 -3.65 7.72
C ARG A 212 5.28 -4.66 7.09
N MET A 213 6.28 -4.18 6.36
CA MET A 213 7.34 -5.01 5.78
C MET A 213 8.12 -5.79 6.84
N GLY A 214 8.25 -5.26 8.06
CA GLY A 214 8.87 -5.97 9.18
C GLY A 214 8.14 -7.27 9.57
N GLU A 215 6.80 -7.28 9.54
CA GLU A 215 6.02 -8.51 9.73
C GLU A 215 6.21 -9.45 8.52
N GLU A 216 6.13 -8.91 7.31
CA GLU A 216 6.12 -9.71 6.08
C GLU A 216 7.45 -10.36 5.70
N ILE A 217 8.60 -9.78 6.05
CA ILE A 217 9.90 -10.35 5.69
C ILE A 217 10.14 -11.75 6.29
N ARG A 218 9.33 -12.15 7.27
CA ARG A 218 9.36 -13.49 7.87
C ARG A 218 8.27 -14.42 7.37
N ASP A 219 7.31 -13.92 6.60
CA ASP A 219 6.25 -14.74 6.02
C ASP A 219 6.87 -15.67 4.96
N PRO A 220 6.70 -17.00 5.06
CA PRO A 220 7.23 -17.95 4.08
C PRO A 220 6.73 -17.70 2.65
N ARG A 221 5.62 -16.97 2.49
CA ARG A 221 5.03 -16.57 1.21
C ARG A 221 5.75 -15.39 0.56
N LYS A 222 6.59 -14.65 1.30
CA LYS A 222 7.22 -13.42 0.81
C LYS A 222 8.13 -13.64 -0.39
N GLU A 223 8.83 -14.77 -0.43
CA GLU A 223 9.64 -15.13 -1.58
C GLU A 223 8.76 -15.30 -2.83
N ASN A 224 7.66 -16.04 -2.73
CA ASN A 224 6.72 -16.23 -3.83
C ASN A 224 6.06 -14.90 -4.25
N GLU A 225 5.85 -13.97 -3.32
CA GLU A 225 5.37 -12.63 -3.67
C GLU A 225 6.39 -11.85 -4.50
N ILE A 226 7.64 -11.78 -4.06
CA ILE A 226 8.74 -11.09 -4.77
C ILE A 226 9.01 -11.70 -6.15
N PHE A 227 9.01 -13.04 -6.25
CA PHE A 227 9.34 -13.74 -7.49
C PHE A 227 8.12 -14.04 -8.38
N GLY A 228 6.91 -14.09 -7.83
CA GLY A 228 5.67 -14.34 -8.55
C GLY A 228 4.92 -13.08 -8.97
N SER A 229 5.18 -11.93 -8.34
CA SER A 229 4.61 -10.64 -8.74
C SER A 229 5.43 -9.98 -9.85
N ASP A 230 4.73 -9.43 -10.84
CA ASP A 230 5.35 -8.62 -11.89
C ASP A 230 5.79 -7.24 -11.35
N ILE A 231 5.24 -6.78 -10.22
CA ILE A 231 5.46 -5.41 -9.73
C ILE A 231 6.94 -5.13 -9.45
N TYR A 232 7.66 -6.11 -8.87
CA TYR A 232 9.09 -5.94 -8.61
C TYR A 232 9.90 -5.89 -9.91
N ILE A 233 9.63 -6.75 -10.89
CA ILE A 233 10.34 -6.67 -12.17
C ILE A 233 9.98 -5.41 -12.95
N LYS A 234 8.72 -4.95 -12.89
CA LYS A 234 8.33 -3.67 -13.47
C LYS A 234 9.12 -2.53 -12.84
N VAL A 235 9.23 -2.49 -11.50
CA VAL A 235 9.98 -1.42 -10.79
C VAL A 235 11.49 -1.49 -11.01
N PHE A 236 12.09 -2.68 -10.97
CA PHE A 236 13.54 -2.88 -11.12
C PHE A 236 14.02 -3.13 -12.57
N GLY A 237 13.11 -3.12 -13.53
CA GLY A 237 13.38 -3.31 -14.95
C GLY A 237 13.26 -2.02 -15.77
N LYS A 238 13.21 -2.17 -17.09
CA LYS A 238 13.15 -1.05 -18.05
C LYS A 238 11.93 -0.14 -17.83
N GLU A 239 10.76 -0.73 -17.61
CA GLU A 239 9.53 0.03 -17.33
C GLU A 239 9.68 0.95 -16.11
N GLY A 240 10.33 0.47 -15.05
CA GLY A 240 10.55 1.21 -13.82
C GLY A 240 11.58 2.34 -13.97
N ILE A 241 12.50 2.22 -14.93
CA ILE A 241 13.39 3.32 -15.35
C ILE A 241 12.55 4.40 -16.05
N ASP A 242 11.72 4.00 -17.01
CA ASP A 242 10.91 4.93 -17.81
C ASP A 242 9.88 5.67 -16.93
N GLN A 243 9.26 4.98 -15.96
CA GLN A 243 8.27 5.53 -15.04
C GLN A 243 8.87 6.23 -13.81
N LYS A 244 10.20 6.33 -13.70
CA LYS A 244 10.88 6.87 -12.51
C LYS A 244 10.40 8.27 -12.13
N LYS A 245 10.24 9.17 -13.10
CA LYS A 245 9.84 10.56 -12.82
C LYS A 245 8.46 10.61 -12.17
N ASP A 246 7.50 9.87 -12.72
CA ASP A 246 6.13 9.83 -12.22
C ASP A 246 6.05 9.15 -10.85
N ARG A 247 6.80 8.06 -10.65
CA ARG A 247 6.91 7.39 -9.34
C ARG A 247 7.46 8.34 -8.27
N ILE A 248 8.50 9.11 -8.58
CA ILE A 248 9.06 10.10 -7.65
C ILE A 248 8.09 11.26 -7.40
N ALA A 249 7.37 11.72 -8.42
CA ALA A 249 6.38 12.79 -8.26
C ALA A 249 5.22 12.35 -7.34
N ASN A 250 4.68 11.16 -7.59
CA ASN A 250 3.46 10.68 -6.94
C ASN A 250 3.73 9.98 -5.60
N GLY A 251 4.75 9.11 -5.52
CA GLY A 251 5.09 8.33 -4.33
C GLY A 251 6.41 8.72 -3.65
N GLY A 252 7.17 9.68 -4.19
CA GLY A 252 8.47 10.06 -3.64
C GLY A 252 8.38 11.05 -2.47
N LEU A 253 9.39 10.99 -1.61
CA LEU A 253 9.62 11.91 -0.48
C LEU A 253 10.50 13.09 -0.89
N GLN A 254 10.45 14.18 -0.15
CA GLN A 254 11.37 15.30 -0.30
C GLN A 254 12.18 15.51 0.98
N THR A 255 13.50 15.45 0.84
CA THR A 255 14.44 15.79 1.93
C THR A 255 14.39 17.28 2.28
N PRO A 256 14.95 17.69 3.43
CA PRO A 256 15.08 19.10 3.81
C PRO A 256 15.88 19.95 2.80
N THR A 257 16.81 19.33 2.06
CA THR A 257 17.60 20.02 1.02
C THR A 257 16.85 20.15 -0.31
N GLY A 258 15.62 19.65 -0.40
CA GLY A 258 14.81 19.66 -1.61
C GLY A 258 15.06 18.48 -2.55
N GLN A 259 16.02 17.60 -2.24
CA GLN A 259 16.24 16.38 -3.02
C GLN A 259 15.01 15.47 -2.92
N LYS A 260 14.49 15.05 -4.08
CA LYS A 260 13.44 14.04 -4.18
C LYS A 260 14.00 12.63 -4.06
N ILE A 261 13.33 11.79 -3.28
CA ILE A 261 13.69 10.41 -2.98
C ILE A 261 12.64 9.47 -3.57
N ASP A 262 13.10 8.42 -4.23
CA ASP A 262 12.27 7.32 -4.73
C ASP A 262 11.94 6.33 -3.59
N ALA A 263 10.94 6.69 -2.77
CA ALA A 263 10.59 5.97 -1.55
C ALA A 263 10.16 4.51 -1.83
N ASN A 264 9.37 4.28 -2.88
CA ASN A 264 8.94 2.94 -3.29
C ASN A 264 10.14 2.05 -3.66
N MET A 265 11.10 2.58 -4.42
CA MET A 265 12.31 1.83 -4.76
C MET A 265 13.13 1.48 -3.51
N ILE A 266 13.27 2.43 -2.57
CA ILE A 266 13.97 2.20 -1.31
C ILE A 266 13.27 1.14 -0.47
N LEU A 267 11.94 1.21 -0.35
CA LEU A 267 11.13 0.23 0.37
C LEU A 267 11.36 -1.18 -0.21
N PHE A 268 11.14 -1.35 -1.51
CA PHE A 268 11.30 -2.66 -2.16
C PHE A 268 12.73 -3.20 -2.05
N MET A 269 13.74 -2.34 -2.27
CA MET A 269 15.13 -2.77 -2.18
C MET A 269 15.50 -3.20 -0.76
N ALA A 270 15.02 -2.46 0.26
CA ALA A 270 15.21 -2.81 1.66
C ALA A 270 14.49 -4.11 2.04
N THR A 271 13.24 -4.31 1.61
CA THR A 271 12.47 -5.53 1.85
C THR A 271 13.15 -6.76 1.25
N ILE A 272 13.58 -6.70 -0.02
CA ILE A 272 14.28 -7.82 -0.67
C ILE A 272 15.62 -8.12 0.04
N GLN A 273 16.34 -7.09 0.50
CA GLN A 273 17.59 -7.25 1.23
C GLN A 273 17.39 -7.87 2.61
N GLU A 274 16.40 -7.43 3.39
CA GLU A 274 16.13 -8.00 4.72
C GLU A 274 15.48 -9.38 4.65
N ALA A 275 14.77 -9.71 3.57
CA ALA A 275 14.32 -11.07 3.29
C ALA A 275 15.46 -12.01 2.86
N GLY A 276 16.69 -11.51 2.65
CA GLY A 276 17.83 -12.32 2.21
C GLY A 276 17.77 -12.73 0.73
N LEU A 277 16.91 -12.09 -0.06
CA LEU A 277 16.62 -12.48 -1.45
C LEU A 277 17.38 -11.65 -2.50
N TRP A 278 18.13 -10.64 -2.08
CA TRP A 278 18.74 -9.66 -3.00
C TRP A 278 19.66 -10.28 -4.05
N GLU A 279 20.55 -11.19 -3.64
CA GLU A 279 21.48 -11.85 -4.56
C GLU A 279 20.77 -12.74 -5.59
N LYS A 280 19.67 -13.38 -5.19
CA LYS A 280 18.83 -14.16 -6.08
C LYS A 280 18.04 -13.24 -7.01
N PHE A 281 17.49 -12.15 -6.48
CA PHE A 281 16.67 -11.20 -7.24
C PHE A 281 17.46 -10.50 -8.36
N ARG A 282 18.69 -10.05 -8.10
CA ARG A 282 19.54 -9.39 -9.11
C ARG A 282 19.91 -10.27 -10.30
N LYS A 283 19.78 -11.59 -10.17
CA LYS A 283 20.03 -12.57 -11.24
C LYS A 283 18.79 -12.90 -12.06
N ARG A 284 17.61 -12.38 -11.65
CA ARG A 284 16.34 -12.65 -12.33
C ARG A 284 16.32 -11.96 -13.71
N PRO A 285 15.84 -12.63 -14.77
CA PRO A 285 15.59 -11.98 -16.06
C PRO A 285 14.69 -10.76 -15.90
N GLY A 286 15.04 -9.66 -16.57
CA GLY A 286 14.32 -8.39 -16.52
C GLY A 286 14.81 -7.40 -15.47
N PHE A 287 15.67 -7.81 -14.53
CA PHE A 287 16.36 -6.86 -13.64
C PHE A 287 17.35 -6.00 -14.44
N ASP A 288 17.25 -4.67 -14.32
CA ASP A 288 18.19 -3.71 -14.90
C ASP A 288 18.94 -2.96 -13.77
N PRO A 289 20.27 -3.09 -13.65
CA PRO A 289 21.04 -2.39 -12.62
C PRO A 289 20.98 -0.86 -12.73
N ASN A 290 20.61 -0.30 -13.88
CA ASN A 290 20.39 1.14 -14.03
C ASN A 290 19.19 1.64 -13.23
N SER A 291 18.23 0.77 -12.92
CA SER A 291 17.02 1.11 -12.14
C SER A 291 17.33 1.62 -10.73
N ILE A 292 18.50 1.27 -10.17
CA ILE A 292 18.89 1.64 -8.80
C ILE A 292 20.03 2.66 -8.72
N ARG A 293 20.59 3.13 -9.85
CA ARG A 293 21.78 4.01 -9.85
C ARG A 293 21.57 5.35 -9.14
N HIS A 294 20.33 5.83 -9.06
CA HIS A 294 19.98 7.08 -8.38
C HIS A 294 19.69 6.92 -6.88
N ILE A 295 19.70 5.69 -6.37
CA ILE A 295 19.30 5.41 -5.00
C ILE A 295 20.48 5.67 -4.06
N ASN A 296 20.26 6.54 -3.06
CA ASN A 296 21.20 6.74 -1.97
C ASN A 296 21.13 5.54 -1.00
N LEU A 297 22.23 4.80 -0.88
CA LEU A 297 22.30 3.61 -0.03
C LEU A 297 22.09 3.91 1.46
N LYS A 298 22.33 5.14 1.93
CA LYS A 298 21.97 5.55 3.30
C LYS A 298 20.47 5.52 3.56
N HIS A 299 19.65 5.86 2.55
CA HIS A 299 18.20 5.81 2.70
C HIS A 299 17.69 4.36 2.74
N VAL A 300 18.37 3.47 2.00
CA VAL A 300 18.13 2.02 2.05
C VAL A 300 18.54 1.46 3.40
N GLU A 301 19.70 1.86 3.93
CA GLU A 301 20.15 1.50 5.27
C GLU A 301 19.12 1.89 6.33
N PHE A 302 18.58 3.11 6.27
CA PHE A 302 17.49 3.55 7.15
C PHE A 302 16.28 2.61 7.08
N ALA A 303 15.78 2.36 5.88
CA ALA A 303 14.62 1.48 5.67
C ALA A 303 14.87 0.07 6.21
N ARG A 304 16.06 -0.50 5.98
CA ARG A 304 16.46 -1.81 6.49
C ARG A 304 16.52 -1.86 8.02
N ILE A 305 17.04 -0.80 8.66
CA ILE A 305 17.06 -0.69 10.12
C ILE A 305 15.63 -0.70 10.66
N CYS A 306 14.71 0.05 10.04
CA CYS A 306 13.30 0.08 10.42
C CYS A 306 12.63 -1.29 10.27
N ILE A 307 12.75 -1.93 9.10
CA ILE A 307 12.16 -3.25 8.83
C ILE A 307 12.66 -4.29 9.83
N ARG A 308 13.97 -4.34 10.08
CA ARG A 308 14.57 -5.27 11.05
C ARG A 308 14.11 -5.00 12.48
N ALA A 309 13.93 -3.73 12.84
CA ALA A 309 13.41 -3.35 14.14
C ALA A 309 11.94 -3.76 14.29
N ALA A 310 11.10 -3.53 13.27
CA ALA A 310 9.70 -3.94 13.26
C ALA A 310 9.52 -5.45 13.35
N ALA A 311 10.32 -6.24 12.63
CA ALA A 311 10.27 -7.70 12.67
C ALA A 311 10.41 -8.28 14.09
N GLN A 312 11.06 -7.58 15.02
CA GLN A 312 11.19 -8.02 16.41
C GLN A 312 9.90 -7.87 17.24
N TYR A 313 8.83 -7.30 16.70
CA TYR A 313 7.50 -7.29 17.30
C TYR A 313 6.62 -8.46 16.84
N PHE A 314 7.01 -9.13 15.76
CA PHE A 314 6.29 -10.25 15.16
C PHE A 314 7.17 -11.51 15.17
N PRO A 315 7.40 -12.12 16.34
CA PRO A 315 8.08 -13.40 16.41
C PRO A 315 7.20 -14.48 15.75
N ASN A 316 7.82 -15.30 14.90
CA ASN A 316 7.20 -16.47 14.27
C ASN A 316 6.72 -17.49 15.30
#